data_AF-A0A6I6JSD1-F1
#
_entry.id   AF-A0A6I6JSD1-F1
#
_cell.length_a   1.000
_cell.length_b   1.000
_cell.length_c   1.000
_cell.angle_alpha   90.00
_cell.angle_beta   90.00
_cell.angle_gamma   90.00
#
_symmetry.space_group_name_H-M   'P 1'
#
loop_
_entity.id
_entity.type
_entity.pdbx_description
1 polymer ?
#
loop_
_entity_poly.entity_id
_entity_poly.type
_entity_poly.pdbx_seq_one_letter_code
_entity_poly.pdbx_strand_id
1 'polypeptide(L)'
;MKVIYVLYICDINNSNDMLRIKEILKDKGITGKQLAKMTSVTPSTITNIVQERNFPKPDLLQNIAIALDVDIRDLFTPTKDTETDFNFKCPNCGTQLTVTSKK
;
A
#
# COMPACT_ATOMS: atom_id res chain seq x y z
N MET A 1 4.60 17.37 28.10
CA MET A 1 4.75 15.95 28.47
C MET A 1 5.09 15.17 27.20
N LYS A 2 6.38 14.85 27.06
CA LYS A 2 7.02 13.89 26.12
C LYS A 2 6.50 13.82 24.67
N VAL A 3 7.05 14.70 23.84
CA VAL A 3 7.64 14.32 22.53
C VAL A 3 8.66 13.19 22.80
N ILE A 4 8.84 12.21 21.90
CA ILE A 4 9.87 11.13 21.77
C ILE A 4 9.06 9.85 21.38
N TYR A 5 9.01 9.31 20.14
CA TYR A 5 10.08 8.75 19.30
C TYR A 5 9.70 8.84 17.81
N VAL A 6 10.29 9.82 17.11
CA VAL A 6 10.77 9.58 15.73
C VAL A 6 11.86 8.51 15.82
N LEU A 7 12.00 7.69 14.77
CA LEU A 7 12.98 6.60 14.58
C LEU A 7 12.48 5.23 15.07
N TYR A 8 12.05 4.38 14.15
CA TYR A 8 12.68 3.07 13.96
C TYR A 8 12.38 2.61 12.51
N ILE A 9 13.32 3.00 11.64
CA ILE A 9 13.78 2.30 10.43
C ILE A 9 12.69 1.80 9.48
N CYS A 10 12.53 2.56 8.40
CA CYS A 10 12.25 1.99 7.09
C CYS A 10 13.14 0.75 6.91
N ASP A 11 12.51 -0.41 6.91
CA ASP A 11 13.14 -1.61 6.36
C ASP A 11 13.41 -1.30 4.89
N ILE A 12 14.63 -0.82 4.58
CA ILE A 12 15.21 -0.92 3.25
C ILE A 12 15.42 -2.43 3.02
N ASN A 13 14.34 -3.15 2.71
CA ASN A 13 14.44 -4.44 2.08
C ASN A 13 14.10 -4.21 0.62
N ASN A 14 15.17 -4.08 -0.15
CA ASN A 14 15.15 -4.24 -1.59
C ASN A 14 14.71 -5.68 -1.90
N SER A 15 13.40 -5.85 -1.97
CA SER A 15 12.70 -7.05 -2.41
C SER A 15 11.71 -6.58 -3.46
N ASN A 16 11.61 -7.26 -4.60
CA ASN A 16 10.54 -7.05 -5.56
C ASN A 16 9.20 -7.53 -4.97
N ASP A 17 8.71 -6.84 -3.94
CA ASP A 17 7.48 -7.18 -3.24
C ASP A 17 6.30 -6.84 -4.16
N MET A 18 5.51 -7.85 -4.52
CA MET A 18 4.31 -7.67 -5.32
C MET A 18 3.17 -7.06 -4.48
N LEU A 19 3.16 -7.31 -3.16
CA LEU A 19 2.10 -6.91 -2.23
C LEU A 19 2.64 -6.04 -1.08
N ARG A 20 2.20 -4.78 -0.99
CA ARG A 20 2.66 -3.81 0.02
C ARG A 20 1.85 -3.82 1.32
N ILE A 21 1.28 -4.97 1.68
CA ILE A 21 0.40 -5.10 2.87
C ILE A 21 1.15 -4.76 4.16
N LYS A 22 2.44 -5.11 4.26
CA LYS A 22 3.28 -4.80 5.43
C LYS A 22 3.37 -3.29 5.68
N GLU A 23 3.50 -2.50 4.62
CA GLU A 23 3.63 -1.04 4.70
C GLU A 23 2.29 -0.41 5.10
N ILE A 24 1.20 -0.82 4.46
CA ILE A 24 -0.15 -0.34 4.78
C ILE A 24 -0.53 -0.61 6.24
N LEU A 25 -0.15 -1.78 6.77
CA LEU A 25 -0.34 -2.11 8.18
C LEU A 25 0.46 -1.19 9.12
N LYS A 26 1.71 -0.86 8.76
CA LYS A 26 2.54 0.09 9.51
C LYS A 26 1.92 1.49 9.47
N ASP A 27 1.49 1.95 8.29
CA ASP A 27 0.91 3.29 8.09
C ASP A 27 -0.40 3.48 8.84
N LYS A 28 -1.24 2.45 8.89
CA LYS A 28 -2.51 2.47 9.64
C LYS A 28 -2.35 2.12 11.13
N GLY A 29 -1.15 1.73 11.57
CA GLY A 29 -0.90 1.29 12.95
C GLY A 29 -1.66 0.01 13.34
N ILE A 30 -2.00 -0.84 12.37
CA ILE A 30 -2.76 -2.08 12.57
C ILE A 30 -1.78 -3.25 12.64
N THR A 31 -1.95 -4.13 13.62
CA THR A 31 -1.15 -5.36 13.71
C THR A 31 -1.72 -6.47 12.83
N GLY A 32 -0.87 -7.39 12.34
CA GLY A 32 -1.33 -8.55 11.57
C GLY A 32 -2.34 -9.43 12.33
N LYS A 33 -2.28 -9.46 13.67
CA LYS A 33 -3.28 -10.13 14.52
C LYS A 33 -4.65 -9.45 14.47
N GLN A 34 -4.68 -8.11 14.39
CA GLN A 34 -5.93 -7.37 14.24
C GLN A 34 -6.50 -7.56 12.83
N LEU A 35 -5.66 -7.51 11.79
CA LEU A 35 -6.09 -7.80 10.42
C LEU A 35 -6.70 -9.21 10.30
N ALA A 36 -6.10 -10.22 10.96
CA ALA A 36 -6.63 -11.58 10.99
C ALA A 36 -8.04 -11.65 11.60
N LYS A 37 -8.28 -10.89 12.68
CA LYS A 37 -9.61 -10.79 13.29
C LYS A 37 -10.62 -10.10 12.38
N MET A 38 -10.21 -9.01 11.71
CA MET A 38 -11.09 -8.25 10.80
C MET A 38 -11.49 -9.07 9.57
N THR A 39 -10.56 -9.87 9.04
CA THR A 39 -10.77 -10.69 7.83
C THR A 39 -11.29 -12.10 8.14
N SER A 40 -11.51 -12.43 9.42
CA SER A 40 -11.94 -13.76 9.88
C SER A 40 -11.04 -14.91 9.40
N VAL A 41 -9.74 -14.67 9.27
CA VAL A 41 -8.74 -15.69 8.90
C VAL A 41 -7.75 -15.93 10.01
N THR A 42 -7.01 -17.03 9.93
CA THR A 42 -6.01 -17.34 10.96
C THR A 42 -4.85 -16.33 10.95
N PRO A 43 -4.30 -15.96 12.12
CA PRO A 43 -3.13 -15.09 12.18
C PRO A 43 -1.94 -15.62 11.38
N SER A 44 -1.76 -16.94 11.33
CA SER A 44 -0.73 -17.63 10.56
C SER A 44 -0.88 -17.37 9.06
N THR A 45 -2.12 -17.38 8.54
CA THR A 45 -2.41 -17.05 7.13
C THR A 45 -2.00 -15.61 6.83
N ILE A 46 -2.40 -14.64 7.66
CA ILE A 46 -1.99 -13.24 7.47
C ILE A 46 -0.48 -13.08 7.55
N THR A 47 0.19 -13.72 8.52
CA THR A 47 1.66 -13.69 8.60
C THR A 47 2.31 -14.23 7.33
N ASN A 48 1.83 -15.35 6.79
CA ASN A 48 2.36 -15.90 5.54
C ASN A 48 2.14 -14.97 4.35
N ILE A 49 1.01 -14.26 4.29
CA ILE A 49 0.71 -13.27 3.24
C ILE A 49 1.63 -12.04 3.38
N VAL A 50 1.76 -11.50 4.60
CA VAL A 50 2.61 -10.32 4.90
C VAL A 50 4.10 -10.61 4.69
N GLN A 51 4.51 -11.87 4.82
CA GLN A 51 5.88 -12.35 4.56
C GLN A 51 6.03 -12.92 3.13
N GLU A 52 5.05 -12.71 2.26
CA GLU A 52 5.02 -13.13 0.86
C GLU A 52 5.25 -14.64 0.59
N ARG A 53 5.07 -15.48 1.62
CA ARG A 53 5.18 -16.94 1.49
C ARG A 53 3.98 -17.55 0.77
N ASN A 54 2.87 -16.83 0.71
CA ASN A 54 1.64 -17.27 0.10
C ASN A 54 0.88 -16.10 -0.51
N PHE A 55 0.48 -16.25 -1.77
CA PHE A 55 -0.41 -15.31 -2.42
C PHE A 55 -1.87 -15.59 -2.01
N PRO A 56 -2.62 -14.60 -1.49
CA PRO A 56 -3.99 -14.79 -1.10
C PRO A 56 -4.90 -15.06 -2.30
N LYS A 57 -6.00 -15.77 -2.08
CA LYS A 57 -7.08 -15.86 -3.07
C LYS A 57 -7.69 -14.47 -3.32
N PRO A 58 -8.26 -14.21 -4.51
CA PRO A 58 -8.89 -12.92 -4.83
C PRO A 58 -9.92 -12.47 -3.77
N ASP A 59 -10.75 -13.38 -3.28
CA ASP A 59 -11.75 -13.08 -2.25
C ASP A 59 -11.12 -12.58 -0.94
N LEU A 60 -10.01 -13.21 -0.52
CA LEU A 60 -9.29 -12.82 0.69
C LEU A 60 -8.58 -11.47 0.48
N LEU A 61 -8.04 -11.24 -0.71
CA LEU A 61 -7.42 -9.96 -1.05
C LEU A 61 -8.44 -8.81 -1.01
N GLN A 62 -9.64 -9.04 -1.56
CA GLN A 62 -10.74 -8.08 -1.49
C GLN A 62 -11.17 -7.84 -0.02
N ASN A 63 -11.29 -8.89 0.78
CA ASN A 63 -11.60 -8.75 2.21
C ASN A 63 -10.51 -7.96 2.96
N ILE A 64 -9.24 -8.14 2.62
CA ILE A 64 -8.13 -7.35 3.17
C ILE A 64 -8.27 -5.88 2.78
N ALA A 65 -8.58 -5.59 1.50
CA ALA A 65 -8.78 -4.21 1.02
C ALA A 65 -9.91 -3.51 1.78
N ILE A 66 -11.05 -4.19 1.93
CA ILE A 66 -12.22 -3.70 2.67
C ILE A 66 -11.89 -3.51 4.16
N ALA A 67 -11.23 -4.49 4.79
CA ALA A 67 -10.86 -4.42 6.21
C ALA A 67 -9.87 -3.29 6.51
N LEU A 68 -8.99 -2.98 5.54
CA LEU A 68 -8.03 -1.89 5.64
C LEU A 68 -8.58 -0.56 5.14
N ASP A 69 -9.76 -0.50 4.51
CA ASP A 69 -10.31 0.71 3.88
C ASP A 69 -9.29 1.34 2.90
N VAL A 70 -8.89 0.55 1.90
CA VAL A 70 -7.98 0.94 0.80
C VAL A 70 -8.49 0.39 -0.54
N ASP A 71 -8.07 0.97 -1.66
CA ASP A 71 -8.34 0.39 -2.97
C ASP A 71 -7.53 -0.91 -3.14
N ILE A 72 -8.09 -1.88 -3.85
CA ILE A 72 -7.40 -3.15 -4.11
C ILE A 72 -6.08 -2.94 -4.87
N ARG A 73 -5.97 -1.88 -5.68
CA ARG A 73 -4.75 -1.49 -6.40
C ARG A 73 -3.64 -1.03 -5.45
N ASP A 74 -4.00 -0.38 -4.35
CA ASP A 74 -3.03 0.13 -3.37
C ASP A 74 -2.30 -1.00 -2.64
N LEU A 75 -2.90 -2.19 -2.61
CA LEU A 75 -2.26 -3.38 -2.05
C LEU A 75 -1.07 -3.86 -2.88
N PHE A 76 -0.95 -3.45 -4.14
CA PHE A 76 0.09 -3.89 -5.06
C PHE A 76 1.18 -2.85 -5.27
N THR A 77 2.40 -3.32 -5.51
CA THR A 77 3.46 -2.47 -6.06
C THR A 77 3.24 -2.30 -7.57
N PRO A 78 3.13 -1.08 -8.09
CA PRO A 78 3.02 -0.87 -9.52
C PRO A 78 4.32 -1.35 -10.21
N THR A 79 4.17 -2.12 -11.29
CA THR A 79 5.31 -2.68 -12.05
C THR A 79 5.93 -1.69 -13.04
N LYS A 80 5.28 -0.54 -13.22
CA LYS A 80 5.77 0.57 -14.01
C LYS A 80 5.83 1.77 -13.08
N ASP A 81 6.88 2.57 -13.23
CA ASP A 81 6.87 3.91 -12.68
C ASP A 81 5.62 4.60 -13.23
N THR A 82 4.86 5.25 -12.36
CA THR A 82 3.82 6.17 -12.81
C THR A 82 4.55 7.36 -13.44
N GLU A 83 5.02 7.20 -14.67
CA GLU A 83 5.20 8.33 -15.57
C GLU A 83 3.82 8.97 -15.58
N THR A 84 3.70 10.11 -14.89
CA THR A 84 2.51 10.94 -14.96
C THR A 84 2.47 11.48 -16.37
N ASP A 85 2.02 10.66 -17.32
CA ASP A 85 1.77 10.99 -18.71
C ASP A 85 0.53 11.88 -18.83
N PHE A 86 0.37 12.85 -17.93
CA PHE A 86 -0.45 14.03 -18.18
C PHE A 86 0.33 14.91 -19.16
N ASN A 87 0.56 14.39 -20.36
CA ASN A 87 1.12 15.13 -21.49
C ASN A 87 0.03 15.99 -22.13
N PHE A 88 -0.77 16.67 -21.30
CA PHE A 88 -1.81 17.56 -21.75
C PHE A 88 -1.15 18.85 -22.23
N LYS A 89 -1.13 19.01 -23.56
CA LYS A 89 -0.73 20.25 -24.21
C LYS A 89 -1.98 21.06 -24.51
N CYS A 90 -1.99 22.31 -24.08
CA CYS A 90 -3.09 23.22 -24.42
C CYS A 90 -3.19 23.35 -25.95
N PRO A 91 -4.35 23.03 -26.58
CA PRO A 91 -4.50 23.12 -28.03
C PRO A 91 -4.43 24.57 -28.56
N ASN A 92 -4.55 25.57 -27.68
CA ASN A 92 -4.51 26.99 -28.05
C ASN A 92 -3.11 27.62 -27.95
N CYS A 93 -2.29 27.24 -26.96
CA CYS A 93 -0.97 27.85 -26.74
C CYS A 93 0.20 26.87 -26.66
N GLY A 94 -0.06 25.56 -26.68
CA GLY A 94 0.97 24.51 -26.62
C GLY A 94 1.64 24.31 -25.26
N THR A 95 1.22 25.06 -24.23
CA THR A 95 1.81 24.97 -22.88
C THR A 95 1.49 23.62 -22.23
N GLN A 96 2.52 23.03 -21.64
CA GLN A 96 2.44 21.83 -20.81
C GLN A 96 1.88 22.21 -19.42
N LEU A 97 0.78 21.59 -19.01
CA LEU A 97 0.24 21.81 -17.67
C LEU A 97 0.80 20.77 -16.69
N THR A 98 1.38 21.24 -15.59
CA THR A 98 1.78 20.38 -14.47
C THR A 98 0.77 20.56 -13.34
N VAL A 99 -0.03 19.54 -13.06
CA VAL A 99 -0.94 19.56 -11.91
C VAL A 99 -0.11 19.29 -10.66
N THR A 100 -0.02 20.29 -9.79
CA THR A 100 0.54 20.14 -8.45
C THR A 100 -0.58 20.26 -7.43
N SER A 101 -0.81 19.21 -6.65
CA SER A 101 -1.73 19.24 -5.53
C SER A 101 -1.05 19.99 -4.38
N LYS A 102 -1.53 21.20 -4.08
CA LYS A 102 -1.09 21.95 -2.90
C LYS A 102 -1.79 21.37 -1.67
N LYS A 103 -1.00 20.78 -0.75
CA LYS A 103 -1.48 20.29 0.55
C LYS A 103 -1.71 21.45 1.52
#